data_AF-A0A7V8XXY7-F1
#
_entry.id   AF-A0A7V8XXY7-F1
#
_cell.length_a   1.000
_cell.length_b   1.000
_cell.length_c   1.000
_cell.angle_alpha   90.00
_cell.angle_beta   90.00
_cell.angle_gamma   90.00
#
_symmetry.space_group_name_H-M   'P 1'
#
loop_
_entity.id
_entity.type
_entity.pdbx_description
1 polymer ?
#
loop_
_entity_poly.entity_id
_entity_poly.type
_entity_poly.pdbx_seq_one_letter_code
_entity_poly.pdbx_strand_id
1 'polypeptide(L)'
;MQTTRRAFLGSAVASAIALSPPARSRALAQTRRAAEGGRLYRDDIPTPALLLDLDAFEANLARMASVLKTRERGFRPHGKTHKCPDIGKALVRAGAIGHCAAKLSEAEVFAAHGLGGLLVTTAVIGTRKISRAVALAATHRDTIFAVDDPGNVRDLNDAAAAFGGRPPVRLNLAIDLLLGRTGIEMGEPALKLAQLIASLPHVRLAGLQSYDGGASHTTGFEKRKARSLGHAAADRAQRDRVRDVIGGIDRHLQHRCAHRRGD
;
A
#
# COMPACT_ATOMS: atom_id res chain seq x y z
N MET A 1 11.49 19.46 -6.75
CA MET A 1 11.54 19.41 -8.22
C MET A 1 10.14 19.04 -8.73
N GLN A 2 9.41 19.99 -9.31
CA GLN A 2 8.06 19.76 -9.85
C GLN A 2 8.15 18.84 -11.07
N THR A 3 7.39 17.74 -11.12
CA THR A 3 7.21 16.97 -12.36
C THR A 3 6.50 17.86 -13.36
N THR A 4 7.21 18.31 -14.39
CA THR A 4 6.62 19.01 -15.52
C THR A 4 5.87 18.01 -16.41
N ARG A 5 4.85 18.46 -17.17
CA ARG A 5 4.12 17.62 -18.15
C ARG A 5 5.07 16.85 -19.08
N ARG A 6 6.21 17.46 -19.42
CA ARG A 6 7.28 16.88 -20.24
C ARG A 6 7.96 15.68 -19.57
N ALA A 7 8.14 15.71 -18.25
CA ALA A 7 8.77 14.62 -17.50
C ALA A 7 7.84 13.39 -17.34
N PHE A 8 6.52 13.61 -17.22
CA PHE A 8 5.53 12.52 -17.15
C PHE A 8 5.34 11.81 -18.50
N LEU A 9 5.37 12.57 -19.60
CA LEU A 9 5.32 11.98 -20.95
C LEU A 9 6.62 11.26 -21.33
N GLY A 10 7.78 11.76 -20.87
CA GLY A 10 9.08 11.16 -21.16
C GLY A 10 9.26 9.73 -20.62
N SER A 11 8.67 9.39 -19.47
CA SER A 11 8.76 8.04 -18.88
C SER A 11 7.83 7.03 -19.55
N ALA A 12 6.65 7.45 -20.01
CA ALA A 12 5.66 6.57 -20.65
C ALA A 12 6.05 6.16 -22.09
N VAL A 13 6.74 7.04 -22.81
CA VAL A 13 7.07 6.85 -24.23
C VAL A 13 8.33 6.00 -24.44
N ALA A 14 9.31 6.06 -23.53
CA ALA A 14 10.57 5.33 -23.67
C ALA A 14 10.40 3.80 -23.74
N SER A 15 9.45 3.24 -23.00
CA SER A 15 9.21 1.78 -22.95
C SER A 15 8.58 1.20 -24.22
N ALA A 16 7.92 2.02 -25.05
CA ALA A 16 7.31 1.55 -26.30
C ALA A 16 8.31 1.49 -27.47
N ILE A 17 9.45 2.17 -27.35
CA ILE A 17 10.41 2.35 -28.46
C ILE A 17 11.40 1.17 -28.56
N ALA A 18 11.69 0.48 -27.45
CA ALA A 18 12.80 -0.48 -27.37
C ALA A 18 12.53 -1.86 -28.03
N LEU A 19 11.34 -2.14 -28.55
CA LEU A 19 10.91 -3.48 -28.98
C LEU A 19 10.39 -3.59 -30.42
N SER A 20 10.77 -2.71 -31.35
CA SER A 20 10.28 -2.85 -32.74
C SER A 20 11.29 -2.52 -33.85
N PRO A 21 11.35 -3.35 -34.93
CA PRO A 21 12.20 -3.14 -36.10
C PRO A 21 11.76 -1.92 -36.93
N PRO A 22 12.57 -1.46 -37.92
CA PRO A 22 12.29 -0.19 -38.62
C PRO A 22 10.96 -0.23 -39.39
N ALA A 23 10.17 0.81 -39.10
CA ALA A 23 8.87 1.24 -39.62
C ALA A 23 8.32 0.57 -40.90
N ARG A 24 7.16 -0.09 -40.75
CA ARG A 24 6.17 -0.25 -41.85
C ARG A 24 4.73 0.13 -41.48
N SER A 25 4.41 0.44 -40.22
CA SER A 25 3.03 0.79 -39.84
C SER A 25 2.84 2.30 -39.69
N ARG A 26 1.77 2.84 -40.29
CA ARG A 26 1.32 4.23 -40.09
C ARG A 26 1.08 4.54 -38.61
N ALA A 27 0.60 3.55 -37.84
CA ALA A 27 0.38 3.68 -36.41
C ALA A 27 1.70 4.03 -35.66
N LEU A 28 2.80 3.33 -35.92
CA LEU A 28 4.11 3.61 -35.31
C LEU A 28 4.68 4.97 -35.74
N ALA A 29 4.45 5.39 -36.98
CA ALA A 29 4.86 6.71 -37.45
C ALA A 29 4.10 7.85 -36.74
N GLN A 30 2.79 7.68 -36.50
CA GLN A 30 2.01 8.60 -35.67
C GLN A 30 2.48 8.61 -34.20
N THR A 31 2.79 7.44 -33.62
CA THR A 31 3.30 7.37 -32.24
C THR A 31 4.70 7.98 -32.08
N ARG A 32 5.54 7.95 -33.12
CA ARG A 32 6.85 8.64 -33.11
C ARG A 32 6.71 10.16 -33.22
N ARG A 33 5.83 10.68 -34.09
CA ARG A 33 5.52 12.12 -34.16
C ARG A 33 4.96 12.65 -32.83
N ALA A 34 4.18 11.81 -32.14
CA ALA A 34 3.72 12.05 -30.77
C ALA A 34 4.85 12.14 -29.74
N ALA A 35 5.85 11.26 -29.86
CA ALA A 35 7.02 11.21 -28.98
C ALA A 35 8.00 12.38 -29.18
N GLU A 36 8.08 12.91 -30.41
CA GLU A 36 9.07 13.92 -30.83
C GLU A 36 8.73 15.37 -30.39
N GLY A 37 7.78 15.55 -29.46
CA GLY A 37 7.54 16.82 -28.78
C GLY A 37 6.61 17.79 -29.52
N GLY A 38 5.93 17.33 -30.58
CA GLY A 38 4.81 18.04 -31.18
C GLY A 38 3.56 18.00 -30.29
N ARG A 39 2.69 19.00 -30.42
CA ARG A 39 1.37 19.00 -29.78
C ARG A 39 0.53 17.89 -30.43
N LEU A 40 0.05 16.96 -29.63
CA LEU A 40 -0.85 15.89 -30.07
C LEU A 40 -2.31 16.28 -29.85
N TYR A 41 -3.14 15.93 -30.82
CA TYR A 41 -4.59 16.00 -30.69
C TYR A 41 -5.14 14.60 -30.43
N ARG A 42 -6.34 14.53 -29.87
CA ARG A 42 -7.00 13.25 -29.53
C ARG A 42 -7.11 12.32 -30.74
N ASP A 43 -7.35 12.89 -31.92
CA ASP A 43 -7.53 12.15 -33.18
C ASP A 43 -6.21 11.59 -33.74
N ASP A 44 -5.05 12.06 -33.24
CA ASP A 44 -3.75 11.52 -33.61
C ASP A 44 -3.40 10.23 -32.86
N ILE A 45 -4.16 9.88 -31.82
CA ILE A 45 -3.87 8.76 -30.92
C ILE A 45 -4.53 7.49 -31.46
N PRO A 46 -3.75 6.42 -31.76
CA PRO A 46 -4.32 5.14 -32.16
C PRO A 46 -5.28 4.59 -31.10
N THR A 47 -6.47 4.17 -31.52
CA THR A 47 -7.52 3.64 -30.64
C THR A 47 -7.60 2.11 -30.68
N PRO A 48 -7.95 1.44 -29.56
CA PRO A 48 -8.35 2.00 -28.27
C PRO A 48 -7.16 2.51 -27.43
N ALA A 49 -7.33 3.67 -26.80
CA ALA A 49 -6.35 4.25 -25.89
C ALA A 49 -7.01 4.72 -24.58
N LEU A 50 -6.38 4.39 -23.45
CA LEU A 50 -6.74 4.95 -22.14
C LEU A 50 -6.02 6.28 -21.96
N LEU A 51 -6.78 7.37 -21.94
CA LEU A 51 -6.25 8.73 -21.77
C LEU A 51 -6.49 9.23 -20.35
N LEU A 52 -5.51 9.95 -19.81
CA LEU A 52 -5.62 10.66 -18.54
C LEU A 52 -5.62 12.16 -18.82
N ASP A 53 -6.70 12.84 -18.45
CA ASP A 53 -6.73 14.30 -18.41
C ASP A 53 -5.87 14.78 -17.23
N LEU A 54 -4.73 15.40 -17.55
CA LEU A 54 -3.77 15.84 -16.54
C LEU A 54 -4.30 17.01 -15.70
N ASP A 55 -5.10 17.90 -16.28
CA ASP A 55 -5.65 19.04 -15.54
C ASP A 55 -6.70 18.57 -14.54
N ALA A 56 -7.57 17.65 -14.95
CA ALA A 56 -8.52 17.00 -14.05
C ALA A 56 -7.81 16.14 -12.98
N PHE A 57 -6.73 15.45 -13.34
CA PHE A 57 -5.92 14.67 -12.41
C PHE A 57 -5.27 15.55 -11.34
N GLU A 58 -4.60 16.62 -11.74
CA GLU A 58 -3.93 17.56 -10.85
C GLU A 58 -4.93 18.29 -9.94
N ALA A 59 -6.09 18.70 -10.46
CA ALA A 59 -7.16 19.29 -9.67
C ALA A 59 -7.71 18.32 -8.60
N ASN A 60 -7.90 17.05 -8.97
CA ASN A 60 -8.33 16.02 -8.02
C ASN A 60 -7.28 15.74 -6.94
N LEU A 61 -6.01 15.72 -7.33
CA LEU A 61 -4.89 15.51 -6.42
C LEU A 61 -4.80 16.66 -5.39
N ALA A 62 -4.86 17.91 -5.86
CA ALA A 62 -4.84 19.09 -5.01
C ALA A 62 -6.04 19.12 -4.05
N ARG A 63 -7.24 18.78 -4.53
CA ARG A 63 -8.45 18.69 -3.70
C ARG A 63 -8.32 17.63 -2.61
N MET A 64 -7.82 16.44 -2.95
CA MET A 64 -7.60 15.37 -1.97
C MET A 64 -6.54 15.79 -0.93
N ALA A 65 -5.41 16.34 -1.37
CA ALA A 65 -4.35 16.80 -0.48
C ALA A 65 -4.84 17.91 0.48
N SER A 66 -5.62 18.88 -0.01
CA SER A 66 -6.24 19.93 0.80
C SER A 66 -7.14 19.37 1.90
N VAL A 67 -8.05 18.46 1.54
CA VAL A 67 -8.97 17.83 2.49
C VAL A 67 -8.21 17.02 3.56
N LEU A 68 -7.12 16.35 3.19
CA LEU A 68 -6.34 15.52 4.10
C LEU A 68 -5.34 16.31 4.94
N LYS A 69 -4.83 17.45 4.45
CA LYS A 69 -3.92 18.33 5.20
C LYS A 69 -4.56 18.88 6.47
N THR A 70 -5.88 19.08 6.46
CA THR A 70 -6.65 19.51 7.64
C THR A 70 -6.87 18.40 8.68
N ARG A 71 -6.40 17.17 8.40
CA ARG A 71 -6.55 16.01 9.27
C ARG A 71 -5.17 15.62 9.78
N GLU A 72 -5.04 15.37 11.08
CA GLU A 72 -3.83 14.80 11.70
C GLU A 72 -3.66 13.31 11.38
N ARG A 73 -3.86 12.92 10.11
CA ARG A 73 -3.82 11.54 9.64
C ARG A 73 -3.09 11.48 8.31
N GLY A 74 -2.07 10.64 8.24
CA GLY A 74 -1.46 10.30 6.96
C GLY A 74 -2.41 9.51 6.08
N PHE A 75 -2.17 9.53 4.78
CA PHE A 75 -2.95 8.77 3.81
C PHE A 75 -2.06 7.95 2.88
N ARG A 76 -2.56 6.77 2.49
CA ARG A 76 -1.95 5.87 1.51
C ARG A 76 -2.98 5.57 0.43
N PRO A 77 -2.90 6.21 -0.75
CA PRO A 77 -3.81 5.94 -1.85
C PRO A 77 -3.66 4.51 -2.34
N HIS A 78 -4.68 3.97 -3.00
CA HIS A 78 -4.65 2.59 -3.46
C HIS A 78 -4.28 2.49 -4.95
N GLY A 79 -3.17 1.79 -5.22
CA GLY A 79 -2.64 1.58 -6.56
C GLY A 79 -3.46 0.65 -7.46
N LYS A 80 -4.41 -0.12 -6.91
CA LYS A 80 -5.20 -1.08 -7.70
C LYS A 80 -5.97 -0.44 -8.86
N THR A 81 -6.33 0.84 -8.71
CA THR A 81 -7.11 1.59 -9.70
C THR A 81 -6.29 1.95 -10.93
N HIS A 82 -5.02 2.32 -10.76
CA HIS A 82 -4.20 2.88 -11.84
C HIS A 82 -2.97 2.04 -12.20
N LYS A 83 -2.43 1.25 -11.26
CA LYS A 83 -1.27 0.36 -11.44
C LYS A 83 -0.06 1.03 -12.12
N CYS A 84 0.07 2.35 -11.92
CA CYS A 84 1.06 3.20 -12.56
C CYS A 84 1.96 3.84 -11.50
N PRO A 85 3.27 3.51 -11.48
CA PRO A 85 4.22 4.09 -10.53
C PRO A 85 4.33 5.62 -10.60
N ASP A 86 4.20 6.22 -11.78
CA ASP A 86 4.32 7.68 -11.93
C ASP A 86 3.14 8.42 -11.27
N ILE A 87 1.94 7.86 -11.33
CA ILE A 87 0.78 8.33 -10.55
C ILE A 87 1.05 8.14 -9.05
N GLY A 88 1.61 7.00 -8.64
CA GLY A 88 2.02 6.75 -7.25
C GLY A 88 3.00 7.81 -6.74
N LYS A 89 4.01 8.17 -7.53
CA LYS A 89 4.99 9.21 -7.19
C LYS A 89 4.34 10.60 -7.11
N ALA A 90 3.39 10.91 -7.99
CA ALA A 90 2.63 12.15 -7.93
C ALA A 90 1.82 12.26 -6.62
N LEU A 91 1.20 11.15 -6.19
CA LEU A 91 0.47 11.07 -4.93
C LEU A 91 1.38 11.27 -3.71
N VAL A 92 2.56 10.67 -3.71
CA VAL A 92 3.58 10.90 -2.66
C VAL A 92 4.03 12.36 -2.62
N ARG A 93 4.28 12.99 -3.78
CA ARG A 93 4.59 14.43 -3.85
C ARG A 93 3.47 15.31 -3.30
N ALA A 94 2.22 14.87 -3.38
CA ALA A 94 1.07 15.56 -2.81
C ALA A 94 0.86 15.30 -1.30
N GLY A 95 1.78 14.57 -0.65
CA GLY A 95 1.76 14.35 0.80
C GLY A 95 1.31 12.95 1.24
N ALA A 96 1.16 11.99 0.32
CA ALA A 96 0.89 10.61 0.71
C ALA A 96 2.10 10.03 1.46
N ILE A 97 1.84 9.28 2.54
CA ILE A 97 2.88 8.64 3.36
C ILE A 97 3.28 7.25 2.84
N GLY A 98 2.84 6.90 1.62
CA GLY A 98 3.06 5.60 1.01
C GLY A 98 1.93 5.22 0.05
N HIS A 99 1.83 3.92 -0.28
CA HIS A 99 0.91 3.42 -1.30
C HIS A 99 0.34 2.04 -0.97
N CYS A 100 -0.95 1.83 -1.19
CA CYS A 100 -1.59 0.53 -0.97
C CYS A 100 -1.62 -0.31 -2.25
N ALA A 101 -1.30 -1.60 -2.13
CA ALA A 101 -1.30 -2.58 -3.20
C ALA A 101 -2.26 -3.73 -2.85
N ALA A 102 -3.04 -4.20 -3.83
CA ALA A 102 -4.01 -5.29 -3.60
C ALA A 102 -3.35 -6.67 -3.66
N LYS A 103 -2.20 -6.75 -4.32
CA LYS A 103 -1.40 -7.97 -4.48
C LYS A 103 0.06 -7.66 -4.25
N LEU A 104 0.81 -8.65 -3.76
CA LEU A 104 2.25 -8.56 -3.56
C LEU A 104 3.00 -8.13 -4.82
N SER A 105 2.61 -8.66 -6.00
CA SER A 105 3.25 -8.30 -7.27
C SER A 105 3.09 -6.83 -7.64
N GLU A 106 2.00 -6.18 -7.22
CA GLU A 106 1.85 -4.73 -7.41
C GLU A 106 2.80 -3.96 -6.50
N ALA A 107 2.92 -4.39 -5.23
CA ALA A 107 3.81 -3.78 -4.26
C ALA A 107 5.28 -3.86 -4.72
N GLU A 108 5.69 -5.02 -5.25
CA GLU A 108 7.04 -5.20 -5.82
C GLU A 108 7.32 -4.25 -6.99
N VAL A 109 6.34 -4.05 -7.89
CA VAL A 109 6.49 -3.08 -8.99
C VAL A 109 6.61 -1.67 -8.46
N PHE A 110 5.79 -1.26 -7.49
CA PHE A 110 5.89 0.07 -6.89
C PHE A 110 7.24 0.27 -6.16
N ALA A 111 7.68 -0.72 -5.38
CA ALA A 111 8.98 -0.75 -4.72
C ALA A 111 10.14 -0.60 -5.70
N ALA A 112 10.14 -1.37 -6.80
CA ALA A 112 11.17 -1.28 -7.85
C ALA A 112 11.26 0.11 -8.50
N HIS A 113 10.19 0.92 -8.40
CA HIS A 113 10.15 2.30 -8.90
C HIS A 113 10.36 3.35 -7.78
N GLY A 114 10.85 2.94 -6.61
CA GLY A 114 11.24 3.82 -5.50
C GLY A 114 10.09 4.29 -4.62
N LEU A 115 8.92 3.64 -4.66
CA LEU A 115 7.83 3.95 -3.74
C LEU A 115 7.97 3.15 -2.43
N GLY A 116 8.08 3.88 -1.31
CA GLY A 116 8.06 3.32 0.04
C GLY A 116 6.68 3.40 0.70
N GLY A 117 6.64 3.09 2.00
CA GLY A 117 5.44 3.16 2.83
C GLY A 117 4.33 2.23 2.36
N LEU A 118 4.69 1.08 1.78
CA LEU A 118 3.77 0.19 1.10
C LEU A 118 2.85 -0.53 2.09
N LEU A 119 1.59 -0.72 1.72
CA LEU A 119 0.64 -1.57 2.45
C LEU A 119 0.03 -2.60 1.48
N VAL A 120 0.33 -3.87 1.68
CA VAL A 120 -0.32 -4.97 0.97
C VAL A 120 -1.61 -5.31 1.70
N THR A 121 -2.74 -4.90 1.14
CA THR A 121 -4.05 -4.89 1.82
C THR A 121 -4.76 -6.24 1.81
N THR A 122 -4.07 -7.33 1.48
CA THR A 122 -4.64 -8.68 1.38
C THR A 122 -3.62 -9.69 1.86
N ALA A 123 -4.08 -10.69 2.61
CA ALA A 123 -3.24 -11.74 3.18
C ALA A 123 -2.33 -12.40 2.12
N VAL A 124 -1.05 -12.54 2.45
CA VAL A 124 -0.05 -13.16 1.59
C VAL A 124 0.03 -14.64 1.94
N ILE A 125 -0.72 -15.45 1.19
CA ILE A 125 -0.82 -16.90 1.43
C ILE A 125 0.00 -17.70 0.42
N GLY A 126 0.70 -18.72 0.93
CA GLY A 126 1.46 -19.72 0.18
C GLY A 126 2.96 -19.44 0.14
N THR A 127 3.76 -20.50 0.28
CA THR A 127 5.22 -20.45 0.48
C THR A 127 5.93 -19.50 -0.48
N ARG A 128 5.68 -19.61 -1.80
CA ARG A 128 6.33 -18.76 -2.81
C ARG A 128 6.02 -17.27 -2.64
N LYS A 129 4.79 -16.92 -2.27
CA LYS A 129 4.40 -15.51 -2.07
C LYS A 129 4.97 -14.98 -0.75
N ILE A 130 4.96 -15.80 0.29
CA ILE A 130 5.54 -15.47 1.59
C ILE A 130 7.05 -15.21 1.46
N SER A 131 7.81 -16.08 0.79
CA SER A 131 9.24 -15.84 0.55
C SER A 131 9.51 -14.52 -0.18
N ARG A 132 8.67 -14.18 -1.16
CA ARG A 132 8.73 -12.89 -1.86
C ARG A 132 8.37 -11.69 -0.97
N ALA A 133 7.39 -11.83 -0.09
CA ALA A 133 7.04 -10.79 0.89
C ALA A 133 8.20 -10.52 1.86
N VAL A 134 8.88 -11.58 2.31
CA VAL A 134 10.10 -11.45 3.13
C VAL A 134 11.21 -10.75 2.35
N ALA A 135 11.45 -11.12 1.10
CA ALA A 135 12.43 -10.44 0.24
C ALA A 135 12.09 -8.96 -0.01
N LEU A 136 10.81 -8.64 -0.20
CA LEU A 136 10.35 -7.26 -0.33
C LEU A 136 10.61 -6.48 0.96
N ALA A 137 10.23 -7.01 2.13
CA ALA A 137 10.55 -6.39 3.41
C ALA A 137 12.07 -6.28 3.66
N ALA A 138 12.85 -7.21 3.10
CA ALA A 138 14.30 -7.19 3.12
C ALA A 138 14.95 -6.05 2.30
N THR A 139 14.17 -5.30 1.52
CA THR A 139 14.65 -4.07 0.83
C THR A 139 13.82 -2.84 1.18
N HIS A 140 12.53 -3.03 1.50
CA HIS A 140 11.55 -1.99 1.83
C HIS A 140 11.00 -2.28 3.23
N ARG A 141 11.82 -2.02 4.27
CA ARG A 141 11.58 -2.39 5.68
C ARG A 141 10.31 -1.80 6.29
N ASP A 142 9.76 -0.76 5.67
CA ASP A 142 8.54 -0.06 6.09
C ASP A 142 7.26 -0.64 5.44
N THR A 143 7.39 -1.68 4.61
CA THR A 143 6.24 -2.39 4.02
C THR A 143 5.42 -3.07 5.10
N ILE A 144 4.10 -2.93 5.02
CA ILE A 144 3.10 -3.52 5.91
C ILE A 144 2.29 -4.57 5.15
N PHE A 145 2.00 -5.71 5.78
CA PHE A 145 1.20 -6.80 5.22
C PHE A 145 -0.04 -7.04 6.05
N ALA A 146 -1.21 -7.10 5.41
CA ALA A 146 -2.46 -7.46 6.07
C ALA A 146 -2.46 -8.95 6.46
N VAL A 147 -2.99 -9.26 7.65
CA VAL A 147 -3.17 -10.64 8.16
C VAL A 147 -4.50 -10.74 8.91
N ASP A 148 -5.16 -11.89 8.84
CA ASP A 148 -6.40 -12.18 9.55
C ASP A 148 -6.44 -13.61 10.13
N ASP A 149 -5.38 -14.40 9.92
CA ASP A 149 -5.31 -15.80 10.34
C ASP A 149 -4.01 -16.08 11.12
N PRO A 150 -4.08 -16.79 12.27
CA PRO A 150 -2.90 -17.12 13.07
C PRO A 150 -1.93 -18.09 12.38
N GLY A 151 -2.39 -18.96 11.47
CA GLY A 151 -1.53 -19.80 10.64
C GLY A 151 -0.67 -18.96 9.71
N ASN A 152 -1.28 -17.99 9.00
CA ASN A 152 -0.52 -17.10 8.12
C ASN A 152 0.52 -16.25 8.87
N VAL A 153 0.21 -15.80 10.09
CA VAL A 153 1.17 -15.08 10.95
C VAL A 153 2.39 -15.95 11.29
N ARG A 154 2.18 -17.23 11.61
CA ARG A 154 3.26 -18.18 11.89
C ARG A 154 4.11 -18.45 10.65
N ASP A 155 3.47 -18.71 9.51
CA ASP A 155 4.18 -18.91 8.24
C ASP A 155 5.07 -17.72 7.87
N LEU A 156 4.58 -16.50 8.08
CA LEU A 156 5.33 -15.26 7.85
C LEU A 156 6.52 -15.12 8.81
N ASN A 157 6.33 -15.44 10.09
CA ASN A 157 7.40 -15.45 11.08
C ASN A 157 8.50 -16.45 10.72
N ASP A 158 8.12 -17.68 10.38
CA ASP A 158 9.06 -18.77 10.13
C ASP A 158 9.84 -18.53 8.83
N ALA A 159 9.17 -18.00 7.80
CA ALA A 159 9.84 -17.59 6.57
C ALA A 159 10.80 -16.41 6.78
N ALA A 160 10.46 -15.45 7.66
CA ALA A 160 11.34 -14.35 8.00
C ALA A 160 12.57 -14.82 8.80
N ALA A 161 12.42 -15.83 9.67
CA ALA A 161 13.53 -16.49 10.35
C ALA A 161 14.48 -17.19 9.36
N ALA A 162 13.91 -17.90 8.38
CA ALA A 162 14.66 -18.70 7.41
C ALA A 162 15.39 -17.89 6.32
N PHE A 163 15.06 -16.61 6.12
CA PHE A 163 15.59 -15.79 5.01
C PHE A 163 17.10 -15.53 5.09
N GLY A 164 17.74 -15.73 6.25
CA GLY A 164 19.20 -15.65 6.40
C GLY A 164 19.82 -14.25 6.18
N GLY A 165 19.00 -13.22 5.94
CA GLY A 165 19.46 -11.85 5.69
C GLY A 165 20.10 -11.19 6.92
N ARG A 166 21.06 -10.29 6.67
CA ARG A 166 21.70 -9.44 7.70
C ARG A 166 21.46 -7.95 7.38
N PRO A 167 20.81 -7.17 8.27
CA PRO A 167 20.20 -7.58 9.54
C PRO A 167 18.96 -8.47 9.34
N PRO A 168 18.56 -9.26 10.36
CA PRO A 168 17.37 -10.10 10.31
C PRO A 168 16.13 -9.32 9.86
N VAL A 169 15.29 -9.96 9.05
CA VAL A 169 14.05 -9.35 8.58
C VAL A 169 13.00 -9.47 9.68
N ARG A 170 12.30 -8.36 9.94
CA ARG A 170 11.10 -8.32 10.78
C ARG A 170 9.95 -7.74 9.97
N LEU A 171 8.87 -8.50 9.80
CA LEU A 171 7.73 -8.10 8.99
C LEU A 171 6.77 -7.21 9.78
N ASN A 172 6.31 -6.11 9.19
CA ASN A 172 5.25 -5.30 9.77
C ASN A 172 3.89 -5.85 9.34
N LEU A 173 3.03 -6.16 10.31
CA LEU A 173 1.73 -6.75 10.08
C LEU A 173 0.61 -5.81 10.52
N ALA A 174 -0.44 -5.72 9.72
CA ALA A 174 -1.69 -5.07 10.11
C ALA A 174 -2.80 -6.11 10.19
N ILE A 175 -3.56 -6.14 11.28
CA ILE A 175 -4.68 -7.09 11.41
C ILE A 175 -5.86 -6.56 10.59
N ASP A 176 -6.30 -7.31 9.59
CA ASP A 176 -7.52 -7.00 8.81
C ASP A 176 -8.74 -7.37 9.66
N LEU A 177 -9.58 -6.38 9.98
CA LEU A 177 -10.81 -6.57 10.74
C LEU A 177 -11.96 -6.84 9.79
N LEU A 178 -12.82 -7.79 10.16
CA LEU A 178 -13.95 -8.17 9.33
C LEU A 178 -14.94 -7.02 9.16
N LEU A 179 -15.07 -6.54 7.93
CA LEU A 179 -16.12 -5.62 7.48
C LEU A 179 -16.72 -6.09 6.14
N GLY A 180 -17.17 -7.35 6.13
CA GLY A 180 -18.07 -7.90 5.13
C GLY A 180 -17.47 -8.91 4.15
N ARG A 181 -16.16 -8.85 3.83
CA ARG A 181 -15.54 -9.78 2.84
C ARG A 181 -14.38 -10.61 3.40
N THR A 182 -13.39 -9.95 3.97
CA THR A 182 -12.20 -10.56 4.58
C THR A 182 -11.93 -9.91 5.93
N GLY A 183 -11.06 -10.53 6.73
CA GLY A 183 -10.71 -10.04 8.05
C GLY A 183 -11.16 -10.96 9.17
N ILE A 184 -10.51 -10.81 10.32
CA ILE A 184 -10.83 -11.52 11.55
C ILE A 184 -11.92 -10.77 12.32
N GLU A 185 -12.77 -11.52 13.02
CA GLU A 185 -13.79 -10.95 13.90
C GLU A 185 -13.17 -10.00 14.94
N MET A 186 -13.83 -8.86 15.14
CA MET A 186 -13.45 -7.91 16.18
C MET A 186 -13.67 -8.51 17.58
N GLY A 187 -13.04 -7.92 18.58
CA GLY A 187 -13.10 -8.38 19.96
C GLY A 187 -11.99 -9.37 20.29
N GLU A 188 -12.36 -10.49 20.88
CA GLU A 188 -11.42 -11.48 21.40
C GLU A 188 -10.57 -12.18 20.32
N PRO A 189 -11.11 -12.56 19.14
CA PRO A 189 -10.31 -13.18 18.08
C PRO A 189 -9.18 -12.26 17.58
N ALA A 190 -9.51 -11.02 17.23
CA ALA A 190 -8.52 -10.01 16.84
C ALA A 190 -7.50 -9.70 17.96
N LEU A 191 -7.92 -9.70 19.23
CA LEU A 191 -7.02 -9.49 20.36
C LEU A 191 -6.01 -10.64 20.51
N LYS A 192 -6.47 -11.89 20.40
CA LYS A 192 -5.60 -13.08 20.42
C LYS A 192 -4.60 -13.08 19.26
N LEU A 193 -5.02 -12.64 18.07
CA LEU A 193 -4.11 -12.51 16.94
C LEU A 193 -3.05 -11.44 17.19
N ALA A 194 -3.42 -10.30 17.78
CA ALA A 194 -2.46 -9.26 18.19
C ALA A 194 -1.44 -9.78 19.21
N GLN A 195 -1.89 -10.54 20.22
CA GLN A 195 -1.02 -11.18 21.21
C GLN A 195 -0.07 -12.20 20.59
N LEU A 196 -0.53 -12.97 19.59
CA LEU A 196 0.32 -13.89 18.83
C LEU A 196 1.40 -13.14 18.04
N ILE A 197 1.04 -12.10 17.30
CA ILE A 197 2.02 -11.28 16.56
C ILE A 197 3.07 -10.70 17.51
N ALA A 198 2.63 -10.28 18.69
CA ALA A 198 3.47 -9.73 19.74
C ALA A 198 4.47 -10.74 20.36
N SER A 199 4.11 -12.03 20.43
CA SER A 199 4.96 -13.05 21.04
C SER A 199 6.03 -13.60 20.09
N LEU A 200 5.93 -13.31 18.79
CA LEU A 200 6.79 -13.84 17.75
C LEU A 200 7.96 -12.88 17.41
N PRO A 201 9.19 -13.38 17.23
CA PRO A 201 10.39 -12.53 17.08
C PRO A 201 10.55 -11.86 15.72
N HIS A 202 10.03 -12.47 14.63
CA HIS A 202 10.27 -12.01 13.26
C HIS A 202 9.08 -11.26 12.62
N VAL A 203 8.07 -10.96 13.42
CA VAL A 203 6.93 -10.13 13.02
C VAL A 203 6.71 -9.01 14.04
N ARG A 204 6.00 -7.96 13.63
CA ARG A 204 5.63 -6.83 14.47
C ARG A 204 4.25 -6.35 14.11
N LEU A 205 3.45 -6.07 15.13
CA LEU A 205 2.16 -5.42 14.93
C LEU A 205 2.36 -3.94 14.60
N ALA A 206 1.94 -3.53 13.41
CA ALA A 206 2.03 -2.17 12.90
C ALA A 206 0.69 -1.42 12.96
N GLY A 207 -0.43 -2.15 13.06
CA GLY A 207 -1.74 -1.52 13.24
C GLY A 207 -2.90 -2.45 12.91
N LEU A 208 -4.05 -1.84 12.65
CA LEU A 208 -5.27 -2.50 12.20
C LEU A 208 -5.65 -1.96 10.82
N GLN A 209 -6.21 -2.82 9.99
CA GLN A 209 -6.87 -2.48 8.74
C GLN A 209 -8.36 -2.74 8.89
N SER A 210 -9.19 -1.78 8.49
CA SER A 210 -10.65 -1.95 8.43
C SER A 210 -11.16 -1.33 7.14
N TYR A 211 -11.67 -2.16 6.22
CA TYR A 211 -12.15 -1.70 4.91
C TYR A 211 -13.62 -2.04 4.71
N ASP A 212 -14.48 -1.02 4.75
CA ASP A 212 -15.89 -1.14 4.41
C ASP A 212 -16.10 -0.95 2.89
N GLY A 213 -16.10 -2.06 2.15
CA GLY A 213 -16.39 -2.06 0.72
C GLY A 213 -17.78 -1.49 0.40
N GLY A 214 -18.78 -1.74 1.24
CA GLY A 214 -20.14 -1.23 1.01
C GLY A 214 -20.26 0.28 1.16
N ALA A 215 -19.43 0.91 2.00
CA ALA A 215 -19.34 2.38 2.06
C ALA A 215 -18.85 2.97 0.73
N SER A 216 -17.93 2.28 0.04
CA SER A 216 -17.42 2.75 -1.27
C SER A 216 -18.54 2.83 -2.33
N HIS A 217 -19.54 1.95 -2.24
CA HIS A 217 -20.68 1.89 -3.16
C HIS A 217 -21.95 2.61 -2.67
N THR A 218 -21.89 3.25 -1.49
CA THR A 218 -23.03 4.01 -0.96
C THR A 218 -23.14 5.38 -1.64
N THR A 219 -24.21 5.62 -2.39
CA THR A 219 -24.47 6.90 -3.05
C THR A 219 -24.89 7.98 -2.04
N GLY A 220 -24.30 9.18 -2.16
CA GLY A 220 -24.54 10.32 -1.28
C GLY A 220 -23.55 10.39 -0.10
N PHE A 221 -23.02 11.59 0.16
CA PHE A 221 -21.99 11.78 1.19
C PHE A 221 -22.49 11.47 2.60
N GLU A 222 -23.66 11.99 2.99
CA GLU A 222 -24.19 11.78 4.34
C GLU A 222 -24.51 10.31 4.64
N LYS A 223 -25.09 9.57 3.68
CA LYS A 223 -25.35 8.13 3.82
C LYS A 223 -24.04 7.35 3.99
N ARG A 224 -23.03 7.66 3.17
CA ARG A 224 -21.70 7.05 3.25
C ARG A 224 -21.01 7.34 4.58
N LYS A 225 -21.11 8.58 5.06
CA LYS A 225 -20.58 9.03 6.34
C LYS A 225 -21.25 8.29 7.50
N ALA A 226 -22.58 8.21 7.52
CA ALA A 226 -23.33 7.49 8.55
C ALA A 226 -22.92 6.01 8.63
N ARG A 227 -22.84 5.32 7.48
CA ARG A 227 -22.35 3.94 7.42
C ARG A 227 -20.93 3.79 7.95
N SER A 228 -20.01 4.66 7.49
CA SER A 228 -18.61 4.63 7.93
C SER A 228 -18.47 4.86 9.43
N LEU A 229 -19.29 5.76 10.00
CA LEU A 229 -19.31 6.04 11.43
C LEU A 229 -19.94 4.91 12.26
N GLY A 230 -20.87 4.15 11.68
CA GLY A 230 -21.49 2.98 12.31
C GLY A 230 -20.47 1.91 12.72
N HIS A 231 -19.45 1.69 11.90
CA HIS A 231 -18.36 0.76 12.23
C HIS A 231 -17.25 1.40 13.08
N ALA A 232 -17.14 2.74 13.06
CA ALA A 232 -16.01 3.44 13.67
C ALA A 232 -15.92 3.30 15.19
N ALA A 233 -17.03 3.05 15.89
CA ALA A 233 -17.02 2.79 17.33
C ALA A 233 -16.35 1.44 17.67
N ALA A 234 -16.72 0.38 16.95
CA ALA A 234 -16.14 -0.95 17.12
C ALA A 234 -14.65 -0.96 16.73
N ASP A 235 -14.28 -0.30 15.62
CA ASP A 235 -12.89 -0.11 15.20
C ASP A 235 -12.05 0.59 16.28
N ARG A 236 -12.57 1.67 16.88
CA ARG A 236 -11.87 2.41 17.94
C ARG A 236 -11.70 1.56 19.20
N ALA A 237 -12.75 0.88 19.63
CA ALA A 237 -12.68 -0.02 20.78
C ALA A 237 -11.67 -1.14 20.55
N GLN A 238 -11.63 -1.74 19.35
CA GLN A 238 -10.65 -2.76 19.02
C GLN A 238 -9.23 -2.22 19.00
N ARG A 239 -9.02 -1.04 18.41
CA ARG A 239 -7.71 -0.37 18.41
C ARG A 239 -7.22 -0.11 19.83
N ASP A 240 -8.08 0.38 20.71
CA ASP A 240 -7.69 0.70 22.08
C ASP A 240 -7.29 -0.58 22.85
N ARG A 241 -8.06 -1.67 22.73
CA ARG A 241 -7.70 -3.00 23.28
C ARG A 241 -6.34 -3.51 22.77
N VAL A 242 -6.08 -3.37 21.47
CA VAL A 242 -4.83 -3.80 20.84
C VAL A 242 -3.64 -2.93 21.26
N ARG A 243 -3.85 -1.61 21.38
CA ARG A 243 -2.82 -0.68 21.87
C ARG A 243 -2.37 -1.03 23.28
N ASP A 244 -3.29 -1.42 24.15
CA ASP A 244 -2.95 -1.80 25.52
C ASP A 244 -2.04 -3.04 25.58
N VAL A 245 -2.22 -3.98 24.64
CA VAL A 245 -1.30 -5.12 24.47
C VAL A 245 0.09 -4.66 24.04
N ILE A 246 0.19 -3.85 22.99
CA ILE A 246 1.49 -3.35 22.49
C ILE A 246 2.20 -2.53 23.57
N GLY A 247 1.49 -1.60 24.21
CA GLY A 247 2.04 -0.76 25.29
C GLY A 247 2.40 -1.55 26.55
N GLY A 248 1.70 -2.64 26.86
CA GLY A 248 2.07 -3.59 27.90
C GLY A 248 3.38 -4.31 27.61
N ILE A 249 3.60 -4.72 26.36
CA ILE A 249 4.81 -5.42 25.92
C ILE A 249 6.02 -4.49 25.90
N ASP A 250 5.89 -3.27 25.39
CA ASP A 250 6.99 -2.30 25.36
C ASP A 250 7.48 -1.99 26.78
N ARG A 251 6.56 -1.84 27.75
CA ARG A 251 6.91 -1.69 29.18
C ARG A 251 7.61 -2.93 29.73
N HIS A 252 7.12 -4.14 29.43
CA HIS A 252 7.71 -5.39 29.92
C HIS A 252 9.12 -5.65 29.33
N LEU A 253 9.35 -5.28 28.08
CA LEU A 253 10.67 -5.34 27.45
C LEU A 253 11.63 -4.30 28.04
N GLN A 254 11.16 -3.09 28.34
CA GLN A 254 11.94 -2.07 29.04
C GLN A 254 12.36 -2.53 30.45
N HIS A 255 11.45 -3.14 31.22
CA HIS A 255 11.78 -3.71 32.53
C HIS A 255 12.78 -4.87 32.46
N ARG A 256 12.67 -5.76 31.46
CA ARG A 256 13.63 -6.86 31.27
C ARG A 256 15.00 -6.42 30.77
N CYS A 257 15.06 -5.37 29.93
CA CYS A 257 16.32 -4.76 29.53
C CYS A 257 17.01 -4.00 30.67
N ALA A 258 16.26 -3.43 31.61
CA ALA A 258 16.82 -2.79 32.81
C ALA A 258 17.43 -3.81 33.77
N HIS A 259 16.84 -5.02 33.89
CA HIS A 259 17.35 -6.07 34.77
C HIS A 259 18.61 -6.77 34.21
N ARG A 260 18.82 -6.80 32.87
CA ARG A 260 20.01 -7.40 32.24
C ARG A 260 21.22 -6.47 32.13
N ARG A 261 21.13 -5.22 32.58
CA ARG A 261 22.26 -4.27 32.62
C ARG A 261 22.77 -4.01 34.04
N GLY A 262 22.32 -4.83 35.01
CA GLY A 262 22.66 -4.70 36.42
C GLY A 262 23.54 -5.82 36.98
N ASP A 263 24.02 -6.74 36.12
CA ASP A 263 24.99 -7.79 36.43
C ASP A 263 26.21 -7.64 35.50
#